data_AF-A0A2J9IPJ0-F1
#
_entry.id   AF-A0A2J9IPJ0-F1
#
_cell.length_a   1.000
_cell.length_b   1.000
_cell.length_c   1.000
_cell.angle_alpha   90.00
_cell.angle_beta   90.00
_cell.angle_gamma   90.00
#
_symmetry.space_group_name_H-M   'P 1'
#
loop_
_entity.id
_entity.type
_entity.pdbx_description
1 polymer ?
#
loop_
_entity_poly.entity_id
_entity_poly.type
_entity_poly.pdbx_seq_one_letter_code
_entity_poly.pdbx_strand_id
1 'polypeptide(L)'
;MVGHTGRLVTDHEIDSEGRGTSFRAGDLLFSKLRPYLAKSWVANRDGEALGDIHVYRPVDEMCSRYLGYLLLSSFFLEQVNASTYGTKMPRANWDFIKTIEVWAPDFDTQRRIADYLDRETATIDALIEKQRRLLVVLLERRREAIRAAVFGSNEACLNADPLEALPEGWRRAKLRHVATMHTGHTPSRSKPEYWEDASIPWFTLADVWQLRPGTRKYLGETKSRISPLGLENSAAELLPKGTVVLSRTASVGFTGIMPRAMATSQDYWNWVCGPQLCPEFLWNVFRAMKSDFDSLKAGSTHKTIYQADAAALQIPLPPVQTQQAIVDHLDRETAKIDALIAKAERFIELAQERRAALITAAVTGQIEIPT
;
A
#
# COMPACT_ATOMS: atom_id res chain seq x y z
N MET A 1 7.12 7.73 -18.91
CA MET A 1 8.41 7.39 -18.26
C MET A 1 8.16 6.81 -16.88
N VAL A 2 8.78 5.67 -16.57
CA VAL A 2 8.80 5.02 -15.24
C VAL A 2 9.87 5.71 -14.39
N GLY A 3 9.49 6.14 -13.18
CA GLY A 3 10.43 6.78 -12.27
C GLY A 3 11.61 5.90 -11.89
N HIS A 4 12.79 6.50 -11.75
CA HIS A 4 14.06 5.89 -11.36
C HIS A 4 14.64 4.81 -12.30
N THR A 5 13.91 4.39 -13.35
CA THR A 5 14.37 3.27 -14.21
C THR A 5 14.95 3.69 -15.55
N GLY A 6 14.69 4.92 -16.01
CA GLY A 6 15.06 5.37 -17.35
C GLY A 6 14.22 4.79 -18.49
N ARG A 7 13.10 4.10 -18.17
CA ARG A 7 12.25 3.38 -19.16
C ARG A 7 10.94 4.08 -19.47
N LEU A 8 10.38 3.79 -20.64
CA LEU A 8 9.02 4.18 -21.05
C LEU A 8 8.04 3.01 -20.83
N VAL A 9 6.81 3.26 -20.32
CA VAL A 9 5.82 2.20 -19.99
C VAL A 9 4.94 1.84 -21.19
N THR A 10 4.46 2.87 -21.90
CA THR A 10 3.42 2.74 -22.93
C THR A 10 3.63 3.82 -23.98
N ASP A 11 3.54 3.41 -25.24
CA ASP A 11 3.44 4.29 -26.40
C ASP A 11 1.96 4.63 -26.60
N HIS A 12 1.50 5.69 -25.96
CA HIS A 12 0.22 6.29 -26.33
C HIS A 12 0.54 7.54 -27.14
N GLU A 13 0.14 7.55 -28.41
CA GLU A 13 0.04 8.77 -29.19
C GLU A 13 -1.05 9.63 -28.54
N ILE A 14 -0.63 10.72 -27.91
CA ILE A 14 -1.54 11.71 -27.38
C ILE A 14 -1.63 12.77 -28.47
N ASP A 15 -2.75 12.79 -29.19
CA ASP A 15 -3.04 13.86 -30.13
C ASP A 15 -3.29 15.13 -29.30
N SER A 16 -2.42 16.11 -29.41
CA SER A 16 -2.43 17.31 -28.57
C SER A 16 -2.04 18.52 -29.40
N GLU A 17 -2.87 19.56 -29.38
CA GLU A 17 -2.66 20.83 -30.10
C GLU A 17 -1.61 21.76 -29.43
N GLY A 18 -0.79 21.24 -28.52
CA GLY A 18 0.23 21.99 -27.79
C GLY A 18 1.56 22.08 -28.54
N ARG A 19 2.27 23.22 -28.43
CA ARG A 19 3.63 23.38 -28.98
C ARG A 19 4.63 22.55 -28.15
N GLY A 20 5.00 21.37 -28.65
CA GLY A 20 5.98 20.48 -28.03
C GLY A 20 7.43 20.91 -28.28
N THR A 21 8.37 20.35 -27.51
CA THR A 21 9.81 20.43 -27.82
C THR A 21 10.19 19.19 -28.63
N SER A 22 10.65 19.37 -29.86
CA SER A 22 11.08 18.26 -30.71
C SER A 22 12.34 17.58 -30.16
N PHE A 23 12.37 16.26 -30.24
CA PHE A 23 13.51 15.43 -29.89
C PHE A 23 13.79 14.39 -30.98
N ARG A 24 15.01 13.90 -31.00
CA ARG A 24 15.47 12.85 -31.92
C ARG A 24 15.85 11.58 -31.15
N ALA A 25 15.91 10.46 -31.83
CA ALA A 25 16.54 9.26 -31.30
C ALA A 25 17.96 9.60 -30.79
N GLY A 26 18.27 9.18 -29.56
CA GLY A 26 19.50 9.50 -28.85
C GLY A 26 19.42 10.72 -27.92
N ASP A 27 18.39 11.58 -28.04
CA ASP A 27 18.14 12.64 -27.06
C ASP A 27 17.66 12.04 -25.72
N LEU A 28 18.00 12.68 -24.61
CA LEU A 28 17.52 12.30 -23.28
C LEU A 28 16.36 13.20 -22.85
N LEU A 29 15.25 12.60 -22.44
CA LEU A 29 14.12 13.29 -21.87
C LEU A 29 14.16 13.15 -20.34
N PHE A 30 13.93 14.25 -19.62
CA PHE A 30 13.84 14.27 -18.16
C PHE A 30 12.66 15.13 -17.70
N SER A 31 11.87 14.62 -16.77
CA SER A 31 10.72 15.37 -16.26
C SER A 31 11.15 16.49 -15.31
N LYS A 32 10.76 17.73 -15.61
CA LYS A 32 11.00 18.91 -14.76
C LYS A 32 10.16 18.85 -13.50
N LEU A 33 8.95 18.32 -13.61
CA LEU A 33 7.98 18.28 -12.53
C LEU A 33 8.29 17.12 -11.58
N ARG A 34 8.44 17.43 -10.29
CA ARG A 34 8.77 16.46 -9.23
C ARG A 34 10.03 15.66 -9.58
N PRO A 35 11.19 16.32 -9.70
CA PRO A 35 12.43 15.69 -10.15
C PRO A 35 12.84 14.49 -9.29
N TYR A 36 12.44 14.44 -8.01
CA TYR A 36 12.60 13.28 -7.12
C TYR A 36 11.94 11.99 -7.64
N LEU A 37 10.97 12.06 -8.55
CA LEU A 37 10.42 10.86 -9.22
C LEU A 37 11.37 10.30 -10.30
N ALA A 38 12.43 11.04 -10.64
CA ALA A 38 13.49 10.64 -11.55
C ALA A 38 12.97 10.01 -12.86
N LYS A 39 11.97 10.66 -13.46
CA LYS A 39 11.39 10.20 -14.72
C LYS A 39 12.28 10.66 -15.87
N SER A 40 13.07 9.73 -16.39
CA SER A 40 13.91 9.95 -17.57
C SER A 40 13.70 8.88 -18.63
N TRP A 41 14.13 9.17 -19.85
CA TRP A 41 14.14 8.23 -20.96
C TRP A 41 15.12 8.67 -22.05
N VAL A 42 16.04 7.79 -22.44
CA VAL A 42 16.85 7.98 -23.64
C VAL A 42 15.98 7.58 -24.84
N ALA A 43 15.68 8.54 -25.70
CA ALA A 43 14.82 8.35 -26.84
C ALA A 43 15.41 7.33 -27.81
N ASN A 44 14.61 6.35 -28.22
CA ASN A 44 14.97 5.39 -29.27
C ASN A 44 14.30 5.73 -30.62
N ARG A 45 13.62 6.87 -30.69
CA ARG A 45 12.85 7.36 -31.83
C ARG A 45 12.76 8.88 -31.79
N ASP A 46 12.36 9.47 -32.90
CA ASP A 46 12.06 10.90 -33.00
C ASP A 46 10.64 11.18 -32.47
N GLY A 47 10.40 12.42 -32.02
CA GLY A 47 9.08 12.83 -31.57
C GLY A 47 9.04 14.21 -30.96
N GLU A 48 7.96 14.51 -30.24
CA GLU A 48 7.77 15.76 -29.51
C GLU A 48 7.47 15.51 -28.02
N ALA A 49 8.19 16.23 -27.17
CA ALA A 49 8.00 16.21 -25.73
C ALA A 49 7.02 17.31 -25.33
N LEU A 50 5.90 16.93 -24.73
CA LEU A 50 4.86 17.84 -24.25
C LEU A 50 4.98 18.07 -22.74
N GLY A 51 4.70 19.30 -22.32
CA GLY A 51 4.59 19.68 -20.90
C GLY A 51 5.95 19.91 -20.19
N ASP A 52 6.01 19.51 -18.92
CA ASP A 52 7.16 19.73 -18.03
C ASP A 52 8.29 18.69 -18.29
N ILE A 53 8.86 18.69 -19.51
CA ILE A 53 9.99 17.82 -19.92
C ILE A 53 11.16 18.65 -20.45
N HIS A 54 12.36 18.39 -19.96
CA HIS A 54 13.61 18.83 -20.57
C HIS A 54 14.07 17.80 -21.60
N VAL A 55 14.44 18.28 -22.79
CA VAL A 55 15.10 17.49 -23.83
C VAL A 55 16.58 17.89 -23.81
N TYR A 56 17.45 16.92 -23.56
CA TYR A 56 18.90 17.07 -23.59
C TYR A 56 19.39 16.41 -24.87
N ARG A 57 20.05 17.17 -25.72
CA ARG A 57 20.79 16.64 -26.86
C ARG A 57 22.25 16.47 -26.47
N PRO A 58 22.76 15.24 -26.32
CA PRO A 58 24.17 15.02 -26.04
C PRO A 58 25.05 15.59 -27.17
N VAL A 59 26.20 16.14 -26.80
CA VAL A 59 27.28 16.44 -27.76
C VAL A 59 28.00 15.16 -28.16
N ASP A 60 28.82 15.19 -29.20
CA ASP A 60 29.48 14.00 -29.77
C ASP A 60 30.36 13.26 -28.73
N GLU A 61 30.94 13.98 -27.78
CA GLU A 61 31.76 13.42 -26.70
C GLU A 61 30.95 12.83 -25.53
N MET A 62 29.62 12.92 -25.56
CA MET A 62 28.73 12.47 -24.49
C MET A 62 27.86 11.30 -24.93
N CYS A 63 28.04 10.13 -24.31
CA CYS A 63 27.19 8.97 -24.55
C CYS A 63 25.79 9.18 -23.97
N SER A 64 24.74 9.09 -24.80
CA SER A 64 23.34 9.28 -24.38
C SER A 64 22.92 8.38 -23.21
N ARG A 65 23.34 7.11 -23.21
CA ARG A 65 23.03 6.16 -22.12
C ARG A 65 23.73 6.53 -20.82
N TYR A 66 25.00 6.91 -20.90
CA TYR A 66 25.75 7.39 -19.74
C TYR A 66 25.07 8.63 -19.14
N LEU A 67 24.72 9.61 -19.97
CA LEU A 67 23.97 10.79 -19.54
C LEU A 67 22.63 10.39 -18.88
N GLY A 68 21.92 9.40 -19.44
CA GLY A 68 20.71 8.84 -18.85
C GLY A 68 20.92 8.32 -17.42
N TYR A 69 21.99 7.56 -17.17
CA TYR A 69 22.35 7.09 -15.83
C TYR A 69 22.80 8.23 -14.91
N LEU A 70 23.53 9.20 -15.45
CA LEU A 70 23.99 10.37 -14.70
C LEU A 70 22.81 11.15 -14.11
N LEU A 71 21.77 11.40 -14.90
CA LEU A 71 20.56 12.08 -14.45
C LEU A 71 19.70 11.26 -13.48
N LEU A 72 19.94 9.94 -13.40
CA LEU A 72 19.31 9.04 -12.44
C LEU A 72 20.12 8.84 -11.15
N SER A 73 21.37 9.33 -11.11
CA SER A 73 22.21 9.23 -9.92
C SER A 73 21.66 10.08 -8.78
N SER A 74 21.89 9.63 -7.54
CA SER A 74 21.57 10.42 -6.35
C SER A 74 22.34 11.74 -6.34
N PHE A 75 23.59 11.75 -6.81
CA PHE A 75 24.41 12.96 -6.97
C PHE A 75 23.68 14.07 -7.74
N PHE A 76 23.10 13.74 -8.90
CA PHE A 76 22.36 14.71 -9.70
C PHE A 76 21.00 15.05 -9.08
N LEU A 77 20.24 14.02 -8.70
CA LEU A 77 18.87 14.20 -8.22
C LEU A 77 18.80 15.00 -6.91
N GLU A 78 19.72 14.79 -5.97
CA GLU A 78 19.76 15.52 -4.71
C GLU A 78 20.00 17.02 -4.93
N GLN A 79 20.94 17.39 -5.80
CA GLN A 79 21.20 18.78 -6.15
C GLN A 79 19.98 19.44 -6.81
N VAL A 80 19.39 18.78 -7.80
CA VAL A 80 18.22 19.31 -8.50
C VAL A 80 17.02 19.45 -7.56
N ASN A 81 16.80 18.49 -6.66
CA ASN A 81 15.72 18.58 -5.68
C ASN A 81 15.94 19.70 -4.67
N ALA A 82 17.18 19.88 -4.19
CA ALA A 82 17.55 20.95 -3.25
C ALA A 82 17.36 22.36 -3.84
N SER A 83 17.46 22.50 -5.17
CA SER A 83 17.23 23.78 -5.85
C SER A 83 15.76 24.09 -6.13
N THR A 84 14.82 23.19 -5.80
CA THR A 84 13.39 23.41 -6.09
C THR A 84 12.67 24.13 -4.95
N TYR A 85 11.71 24.99 -5.30
CA TYR A 85 10.86 25.73 -4.35
C TYR A 85 9.40 25.23 -4.40
N GLY A 86 8.76 25.13 -3.23
CA GLY A 86 7.34 24.80 -3.09
C GLY A 86 7.03 23.31 -2.83
N THR A 87 6.04 23.03 -1.98
CA THR A 87 5.78 21.68 -1.43
C THR A 87 4.83 20.81 -2.26
N LYS A 88 4.02 21.38 -3.17
CA LYS A 88 2.99 20.62 -3.92
C LYS A 88 3.42 20.16 -5.32
N MET A 89 4.22 20.96 -6.03
CA MET A 89 4.60 20.75 -7.43
C MET A 89 5.98 21.38 -7.75
N PRO A 90 7.07 20.92 -7.12
CA PRO A 90 8.40 21.45 -7.38
C PRO A 90 8.81 21.21 -8.84
N ARG A 91 9.45 22.20 -9.44
CA ARG A 91 10.00 22.13 -10.81
C ARG A 91 11.50 22.34 -10.79
N ALA A 92 12.22 21.51 -11.53
CA ALA A 92 13.64 21.71 -11.78
C ALA A 92 13.84 22.99 -12.62
N ASN A 93 14.80 23.82 -12.20
CA ASN A 93 15.17 25.03 -12.92
C ASN A 93 16.35 24.75 -13.86
N TRP A 94 16.19 25.04 -15.15
CA TRP A 94 17.24 24.89 -16.15
C TRP A 94 18.50 25.71 -15.82
N ASP A 95 18.34 26.94 -15.33
CA ASP A 95 19.47 27.82 -15.02
C ASP A 95 20.35 27.28 -13.90
N PHE A 96 19.79 26.44 -13.03
CA PHE A 96 20.55 25.70 -12.02
C PHE A 96 21.11 24.39 -12.57
N ILE A 97 20.30 23.61 -13.32
CA ILE A 97 20.76 22.33 -13.86
C ILE A 97 22.01 22.50 -14.73
N LYS A 98 22.06 23.55 -15.56
CA LYS A 98 23.21 23.82 -16.44
C LYS A 98 24.51 24.16 -15.70
N THR A 99 24.46 24.47 -14.40
CA THR A 99 25.65 24.77 -13.58
C THR A 99 26.16 23.56 -12.81
N ILE A 100 25.46 22.42 -12.87
CA ILE A 100 25.90 21.19 -12.17
C ILE A 100 27.11 20.63 -12.91
N GLU A 101 28.25 20.62 -12.23
CA GLU A 101 29.47 19.97 -12.72
C GLU A 101 29.35 18.46 -12.55
N VAL A 102 29.74 17.73 -13.58
CA VAL A 102 29.59 16.27 -13.65
C VAL A 102 30.90 15.63 -14.07
N TRP A 103 31.17 14.42 -13.57
CA TRP A 103 32.29 13.64 -14.07
C TRP A 103 31.97 13.13 -15.48
N ALA A 104 32.79 13.54 -16.46
CA ALA A 104 32.64 13.16 -17.85
C ALA A 104 33.99 12.58 -18.33
N PRO A 105 34.23 11.27 -18.16
CA PRO A 105 35.42 10.63 -18.70
C PRO A 105 35.35 10.58 -20.24
N ASP A 106 36.36 10.03 -20.91
CA ASP A 106 36.33 9.88 -22.36
C ASP A 106 35.12 9.03 -22.83
N PHE A 107 34.74 9.20 -24.10
CA PHE A 107 33.55 8.57 -24.67
C PHE A 107 33.56 7.04 -24.56
N ASP A 108 34.73 6.40 -24.71
CA ASP A 108 34.86 4.95 -24.60
C ASP A 108 34.63 4.47 -23.16
N THR A 109 35.18 5.20 -22.18
CA THR A 109 34.92 4.95 -20.76
C THR A 109 33.44 5.15 -20.40
N GLN A 110 32.80 6.23 -20.89
CA GLN A 110 31.36 6.45 -20.69
C GLN A 110 30.52 5.30 -21.25
N ARG A 111 30.85 4.83 -22.46
CA ARG A 111 30.17 3.70 -23.10
C ARG A 111 30.31 2.42 -22.28
N ARG A 112 31.52 2.12 -21.78
CA ARG A 112 31.78 0.97 -20.91
C ARG A 112 30.99 1.03 -19.60
N ILE A 113 30.92 2.20 -18.97
CA ILE A 113 30.08 2.42 -17.78
C ILE A 113 28.61 2.15 -18.11
N ALA A 114 28.11 2.68 -19.22
CA ALA A 114 26.73 2.49 -19.64
C ALA A 114 26.39 1.02 -19.94
N ASP A 115 27.28 0.29 -20.62
CA ASP A 115 27.13 -1.15 -20.89
C ASP A 115 27.08 -1.97 -19.60
N TYR A 116 27.96 -1.65 -18.65
CA TYR A 116 27.97 -2.28 -17.33
C TYR A 116 26.65 -2.01 -16.59
N LEU A 117 26.22 -0.74 -16.52
CA LEU A 117 24.99 -0.36 -15.83
C LEU A 117 23.74 -0.95 -16.47
N ASP A 118 23.68 -1.07 -17.80
CA ASP A 118 22.58 -1.75 -18.49
C ASP A 118 22.45 -3.20 -18.02
N ARG A 119 23.55 -3.94 -17.97
CA ARG A 119 23.56 -5.35 -17.52
C ARG A 119 23.17 -5.49 -16.05
N GLU A 120 23.81 -4.72 -15.18
CA GLU A 120 23.61 -4.84 -13.73
C GLU A 120 22.21 -4.37 -13.32
N THR A 121 21.75 -3.22 -13.84
CA THR A 121 20.42 -2.71 -13.52
C THR A 121 19.31 -3.59 -14.09
N ALA A 122 19.48 -4.17 -15.29
CA ALA A 122 18.54 -5.15 -15.84
C ALA A 122 18.45 -6.41 -14.95
N THR A 123 19.58 -6.88 -14.41
CA THR A 123 19.62 -8.01 -13.48
C THR A 123 18.86 -7.71 -12.19
N ILE A 124 19.10 -6.54 -11.59
CA ILE A 124 18.41 -6.10 -10.38
C ILE A 124 16.91 -5.94 -10.64
N ASP A 125 16.53 -5.30 -11.74
CA ASP A 125 15.12 -5.10 -12.11
C ASP A 125 14.39 -6.43 -12.31
N ALA A 126 15.05 -7.43 -12.92
CA ALA A 126 14.49 -8.76 -13.10
C ALA A 126 14.27 -9.49 -11.75
N LEU A 127 15.17 -9.28 -10.78
CA LEU A 127 15.00 -9.83 -9.42
C LEU A 127 13.85 -9.13 -8.68
N ILE A 128 13.73 -7.81 -8.77
CA ILE A 128 12.62 -7.04 -8.18
C ILE A 128 11.29 -7.54 -8.75
N GLU A 129 11.20 -7.74 -10.07
CA GLU A 129 9.99 -8.24 -10.72
C GLU A 129 9.61 -9.65 -10.24
N LYS A 130 10.59 -10.55 -10.10
CA LYS A 130 10.36 -11.88 -9.51
C LYS A 130 9.81 -11.80 -8.09
N GLN A 131 10.35 -10.90 -7.25
CA GLN A 131 9.85 -10.70 -5.89
C GLN A 131 8.46 -10.10 -5.85
N ARG A 132 8.14 -9.15 -6.74
CA ARG A 132 6.78 -8.58 -6.87
C ARG A 132 5.77 -9.65 -7.25
N ARG A 133 6.10 -10.55 -8.18
CA ARG A 133 5.25 -11.71 -8.51
C ARG A 133 5.08 -12.66 -7.33
N LEU A 134 6.15 -12.93 -6.59
CA LEU A 134 6.08 -13.74 -5.37
C LEU A 134 5.13 -13.12 -4.33
N LEU A 135 5.19 -11.79 -4.13
CA LEU A 135 4.28 -11.09 -3.22
C LEU A 135 2.80 -11.26 -3.62
N VAL A 136 2.48 -11.17 -4.91
CA VAL A 136 1.11 -11.41 -5.40
C VAL A 136 0.64 -12.81 -5.02
N VAL A 137 1.45 -13.83 -5.28
CA VAL A 137 1.12 -15.23 -4.97
C VAL A 137 1.01 -15.47 -3.46
N LEU A 138 1.89 -14.88 -2.65
CA LEU A 138 1.84 -15.02 -1.19
C LEU A 138 0.59 -14.37 -0.60
N LEU A 139 0.21 -13.18 -1.08
CA LEU A 139 -1.00 -12.49 -0.65
C LEU A 139 -2.27 -13.28 -1.03
N GLU A 140 -2.29 -13.86 -2.22
CA GLU A 140 -3.38 -14.73 -2.66
C GLU A 140 -3.47 -16.00 -1.81
N ARG A 141 -2.34 -16.70 -1.61
CA ARG A 141 -2.27 -17.89 -0.76
C ARG A 141 -2.73 -17.60 0.67
N ARG A 142 -2.37 -16.44 1.22
CA ARG A 142 -2.80 -16.00 2.55
C ARG A 142 -4.31 -15.81 2.61
N ARG A 143 -4.88 -15.13 1.63
CA ARG A 143 -6.33 -14.90 1.53
C ARG A 143 -7.06 -16.24 1.45
N GLU A 144 -6.56 -17.16 0.63
CA GLU A 144 -7.18 -18.46 0.44
C GLU A 144 -7.09 -19.33 1.69
N ALA A 145 -5.94 -19.36 2.38
CA ALA A 145 -5.80 -20.07 3.64
C ALA A 145 -6.83 -19.61 4.69
N ILE A 146 -7.05 -18.29 4.81
CA ILE A 146 -8.07 -17.73 5.71
C ILE A 146 -9.47 -18.13 5.26
N ARG A 147 -9.79 -17.97 3.97
CA ARG A 147 -11.11 -18.29 3.41
C ARG A 147 -11.45 -19.78 3.61
N ALA A 148 -10.55 -20.68 3.21
CA ALA A 148 -10.73 -22.12 3.33
C ALA A 148 -10.85 -22.57 4.80
N ALA A 149 -10.08 -21.99 5.73
CA ALA A 149 -10.20 -22.34 7.13
C ALA A 149 -11.51 -21.83 7.77
N VAL A 150 -12.03 -20.69 7.30
CA VAL A 150 -13.26 -20.07 7.83
C VAL A 150 -14.53 -20.69 7.27
N PHE A 151 -14.54 -21.08 5.99
CA PHE A 151 -15.73 -21.62 5.31
C PHE A 151 -15.66 -23.13 5.05
N GLY A 152 -14.51 -23.77 5.32
CA GLY A 152 -14.23 -25.15 4.93
C GLY A 152 -13.49 -25.23 3.59
N SER A 153 -12.77 -26.33 3.38
CA SER A 153 -11.91 -26.56 2.20
C SER A 153 -12.62 -27.33 1.08
N ASN A 154 -13.95 -27.31 1.02
CA ASN A 154 -14.70 -28.13 0.08
C ASN A 154 -14.63 -27.50 -1.33
N GLU A 155 -14.32 -28.29 -2.37
CA GLU A 155 -14.21 -27.79 -3.76
C GLU A 155 -15.51 -27.12 -4.26
N ALA A 156 -16.65 -27.47 -3.66
CA ALA A 156 -17.95 -26.84 -3.90
C ALA A 156 -18.01 -25.33 -3.52
N CYS A 157 -17.14 -24.86 -2.61
CA CYS A 157 -17.08 -23.46 -2.17
C CYS A 157 -16.45 -22.50 -3.20
N LEU A 158 -15.93 -23.03 -4.32
CA LEU A 158 -15.30 -22.23 -5.38
C LEU A 158 -16.31 -21.64 -6.37
N ASN A 159 -17.51 -22.22 -6.48
CA ASN A 159 -18.52 -21.86 -7.51
C ASN A 159 -19.92 -21.49 -6.95
N ALA A 160 -20.11 -21.51 -5.62
CA ALA A 160 -21.39 -21.24 -4.94
C ALA A 160 -21.22 -20.31 -3.72
N ASP A 161 -22.32 -19.89 -3.08
CA ASP A 161 -22.28 -19.20 -1.77
C ASP A 161 -21.56 -20.11 -0.75
N PRO A 162 -20.40 -19.71 -0.18
CA PRO A 162 -19.64 -20.54 0.76
C PRO A 162 -20.44 -20.97 1.98
N LEU A 163 -21.51 -20.24 2.33
CA LEU A 163 -22.39 -20.58 3.44
C LEU A 163 -23.39 -21.71 3.12
N GLU A 164 -23.50 -22.14 1.86
CA GLU A 164 -24.33 -23.27 1.43
C GLU A 164 -23.58 -24.60 1.46
N ALA A 165 -22.25 -24.58 1.41
CA ALA A 165 -21.39 -25.76 1.35
C ALA A 165 -20.52 -25.95 2.62
N LEU A 166 -21.07 -25.57 3.78
CA LEU A 166 -20.36 -25.68 5.06
C LEU A 166 -20.09 -27.14 5.45
N PRO A 167 -18.97 -27.42 6.16
CA PRO A 167 -18.67 -28.75 6.69
C PRO A 167 -19.75 -29.30 7.62
N GLU A 168 -19.78 -30.62 7.77
CA GLU A 168 -20.68 -31.27 8.71
C GLU A 168 -20.46 -30.76 10.14
N GLY A 169 -21.57 -30.52 10.86
CA GLY A 169 -21.55 -29.95 12.21
C GLY A 169 -21.39 -28.42 12.26
N TRP A 170 -21.17 -27.76 11.13
CA TRP A 170 -21.13 -26.31 11.04
C TRP A 170 -22.51 -25.79 10.64
N ARG A 171 -22.92 -24.65 11.20
CA ARG A 171 -24.19 -24.02 10.84
C ARG A 171 -23.99 -22.61 10.32
N ARG A 172 -24.84 -22.20 9.38
CA ARG A 172 -25.00 -20.80 8.98
C ARG A 172 -25.75 -20.06 10.08
N ALA A 173 -25.22 -18.92 10.53
CA ALA A 173 -25.87 -18.09 11.54
C ALA A 173 -25.92 -16.62 11.11
N LYS A 174 -27.01 -15.92 11.43
CA LYS A 174 -27.03 -14.45 11.36
C LYS A 174 -26.16 -13.93 12.50
N LEU A 175 -25.20 -13.05 12.20
CA LEU A 175 -24.23 -12.56 13.18
C LEU A 175 -24.92 -11.94 14.40
N ARG A 176 -25.98 -11.16 14.16
CA ARG A 176 -26.83 -10.55 15.22
C ARG A 176 -27.48 -11.52 16.20
N HIS A 177 -27.54 -12.83 15.90
CA HIS A 177 -28.07 -13.84 16.82
C HIS A 177 -27.01 -14.38 17.78
N VAL A 178 -25.73 -14.14 17.51
CA VAL A 178 -24.59 -14.65 18.30
C VAL A 178 -23.59 -13.57 18.72
N ALA A 179 -23.82 -12.33 18.30
CA ALA A 179 -23.11 -11.14 18.74
C ALA A 179 -24.07 -9.95 18.74
N THR A 180 -23.86 -9.02 19.67
CA THR A 180 -24.62 -7.77 19.75
C THR A 180 -23.92 -6.70 18.92
N MET A 181 -24.68 -6.04 18.04
CA MET A 181 -24.19 -4.94 17.22
C MET A 181 -24.34 -3.61 17.95
N HIS A 182 -23.25 -2.85 18.04
CA HIS A 182 -23.19 -1.51 18.59
C HIS A 182 -22.65 -0.52 17.55
N THR A 183 -22.89 0.77 17.76
CA THR A 183 -22.40 1.85 16.90
C THR A 183 -21.37 2.69 17.65
N GLY A 184 -20.45 3.28 16.91
CA GLY A 184 -19.58 4.32 17.46
C GLY A 184 -20.20 5.71 17.32
N HIS A 185 -19.64 6.68 18.04
CA HIS A 185 -20.06 8.07 17.99
C HIS A 185 -18.89 9.01 18.24
N THR A 186 -19.03 10.25 17.78
CA THR A 186 -18.06 11.32 18.00
C THR A 186 -18.67 12.34 18.96
N PRO A 187 -18.17 12.48 20.21
CA PRO A 187 -18.57 13.57 21.08
C PRO A 187 -18.41 14.92 20.38
N SER A 188 -19.20 15.94 20.77
CA SER A 188 -19.12 17.24 20.09
C SER A 188 -17.70 17.81 20.17
N ARG A 189 -17.15 18.19 19.02
CA ARG A 189 -15.85 18.87 18.92
C ARG A 189 -15.91 20.34 19.34
N SER A 190 -17.12 20.91 19.43
CA SER A 190 -17.33 22.30 19.87
C SER A 190 -17.24 22.47 21.39
N LYS A 191 -17.13 21.39 22.15
CA LYS A 191 -17.05 21.36 23.62
C LYS A 191 -15.67 20.84 24.04
N PRO A 192 -14.67 21.71 24.25
CA PRO A 192 -13.30 21.31 24.62
C PRO A 192 -13.25 20.39 25.85
N GLU A 193 -14.15 20.59 26.80
CA GLU A 193 -14.26 19.82 28.05
C GLU A 193 -14.49 18.31 27.83
N TYR A 194 -14.98 17.90 26.65
CA TYR A 194 -15.14 16.47 26.28
C TYR A 194 -13.82 15.79 25.90
N TRP A 195 -12.75 16.58 25.75
CA TRP A 195 -11.44 16.17 25.26
C TRP A 195 -10.31 16.48 26.26
N GLU A 196 -10.62 17.21 27.33
CA GLU A 196 -9.74 17.45 28.48
C GLU A 196 -9.71 16.24 29.41
N ASP A 197 -8.56 15.98 30.06
CA ASP A 197 -8.34 14.81 30.94
C ASP A 197 -8.80 13.46 30.34
N ALA A 198 -8.66 13.34 29.02
CA ALA A 198 -9.19 12.22 28.27
C ALA A 198 -8.41 10.92 28.54
N SER A 199 -9.06 9.97 29.21
CA SER A 199 -8.47 8.69 29.61
C SER A 199 -8.96 7.50 28.78
N ILE A 200 -10.15 7.59 28.19
CA ILE A 200 -10.81 6.48 27.49
C ILE A 200 -10.28 6.39 26.05
N PRO A 201 -9.66 5.28 25.64
CA PRO A 201 -9.20 5.11 24.27
C PRO A 201 -10.37 5.19 23.27
N TRP A 202 -10.21 6.02 22.23
CA TRP A 202 -11.25 6.25 21.23
C TRP A 202 -10.69 6.00 19.83
N PHE A 203 -11.09 4.89 19.22
CA PHE A 203 -10.58 4.42 17.93
C PHE A 203 -11.31 5.07 16.76
N THR A 204 -10.53 5.63 15.83
CA THR A 204 -11.06 6.44 14.72
C THR A 204 -10.47 5.99 13.38
N LEU A 205 -10.89 6.61 12.27
CA LEU A 205 -10.24 6.39 10.97
C LEU A 205 -8.77 6.84 10.96
N ALA A 206 -8.35 7.73 11.86
CA ALA A 206 -6.95 8.14 11.97
C ALA A 206 -6.03 7.01 12.46
N ASP A 207 -6.61 5.94 12.99
CA ASP A 207 -5.94 4.78 13.57
C ASP A 207 -6.00 3.54 12.66
N VAL A 208 -6.81 3.57 11.59
CA VAL A 208 -7.05 2.42 10.70
C VAL A 208 -5.78 1.93 9.99
N TRP A 209 -4.74 2.78 9.90
CA TRP A 209 -3.43 2.41 9.36
C TRP A 209 -2.82 1.20 10.07
N GLN A 210 -3.13 1.01 11.37
CA GLN A 210 -2.71 -0.16 12.15
C GLN A 210 -3.28 -1.48 11.61
N LEU A 211 -4.42 -1.42 10.92
CA LEU A 211 -5.13 -2.57 10.36
C LEU A 211 -4.83 -2.79 8.87
N ARG A 212 -4.25 -1.80 8.18
CA ARG A 212 -3.96 -1.87 6.74
C ARG A 212 -3.09 -3.05 6.32
N PRO A 213 -2.05 -3.44 7.09
CA PRO A 213 -1.26 -4.64 6.77
C PRO A 213 -2.09 -5.94 6.84
N GLY A 214 -3.23 -5.93 7.56
CA GLY A 214 -4.09 -7.10 7.74
C GLY A 214 -3.45 -8.24 8.53
N THR A 215 -2.31 -8.01 9.18
CA THR A 215 -1.58 -8.94 10.08
C THR A 215 -1.90 -8.68 11.55
N ARG A 216 -2.27 -7.45 11.90
CA ARG A 216 -2.55 -7.03 13.27
C ARG A 216 -4.00 -7.36 13.65
N LYS A 217 -4.15 -8.17 14.68
CA LYS A 217 -5.45 -8.51 15.29
C LYS A 217 -5.95 -7.43 16.24
N TYR A 218 -5.10 -7.01 17.18
CA TYR A 218 -5.52 -6.18 18.31
C TYR A 218 -5.20 -4.69 18.10
N LEU A 219 -6.20 -3.86 18.39
CA LEU A 219 -6.16 -2.40 18.32
C LEU A 219 -5.67 -1.80 19.64
N GLY A 220 -4.36 -1.78 19.84
CA GLY A 220 -3.76 -1.41 21.13
C GLY A 220 -3.74 0.07 21.45
N GLU A 221 -3.49 0.92 20.44
CA GLU A 221 -3.20 2.34 20.62
C GLU A 221 -4.18 3.18 19.81
N THR A 222 -4.61 4.31 20.36
CA THR A 222 -5.48 5.28 19.68
C THR A 222 -4.80 6.64 19.71
N LYS A 223 -4.82 7.36 18.57
CA LYS A 223 -4.31 8.73 18.46
C LYS A 223 -5.09 9.71 19.34
N SER A 224 -6.34 9.40 19.63
CA SER A 224 -7.21 10.24 20.45
C SER A 224 -7.86 9.43 21.55
N ARG A 225 -8.30 10.14 22.59
CA ARG A 225 -9.06 9.64 23.72
C ARG A 225 -10.27 10.55 23.92
N ILE A 226 -11.26 10.07 24.64
CA ILE A 226 -12.40 10.87 25.11
C ILE A 226 -12.38 10.93 26.64
N SER A 227 -12.91 12.01 27.21
CA SER A 227 -13.09 12.12 28.65
C SER A 227 -14.33 11.34 29.11
N PRO A 228 -14.43 10.94 30.39
CA PRO A 228 -15.66 10.39 30.94
C PRO A 228 -16.87 11.31 30.71
N LEU A 229 -16.67 12.63 30.86
CA LEU A 229 -17.70 13.64 30.58
C LEU A 229 -18.16 13.60 29.12
N GLY A 230 -17.22 13.47 28.18
CA GLY A 230 -17.53 13.35 26.75
C GLY A 230 -18.26 12.06 26.40
N LEU A 231 -17.96 10.94 27.08
CA LEU A 231 -18.70 9.69 26.95
C LEU A 231 -20.14 9.84 27.46
N GLU A 232 -20.32 10.34 28.69
CA GLU A 232 -21.63 10.50 29.34
C GLU A 232 -22.57 11.46 28.58
N ASN A 233 -22.01 12.47 27.92
CA ASN A 233 -22.77 13.50 27.20
C ASN A 233 -22.82 13.27 25.68
N SER A 234 -22.59 12.04 25.22
CA SER A 234 -22.71 11.69 23.81
C SER A 234 -23.29 10.29 23.63
N ALA A 235 -23.56 9.90 22.38
CA ALA A 235 -23.97 8.53 22.08
C ALA A 235 -22.78 7.54 22.00
N ALA A 236 -21.58 7.97 22.41
CA ALA A 236 -20.41 7.10 22.42
C ALA A 236 -20.55 6.08 23.54
N GLU A 237 -20.17 4.84 23.27
CA GLU A 237 -20.28 3.74 24.23
C GLU A 237 -18.90 3.19 24.58
N LEU A 238 -18.69 2.89 25.87
CA LEU A 238 -17.52 2.16 26.33
C LEU A 238 -17.76 0.67 26.12
N LEU A 239 -17.15 0.12 25.07
CA LEU A 239 -17.32 -1.27 24.66
C LEU A 239 -16.28 -2.16 25.36
N PRO A 240 -16.64 -3.40 25.72
CA PRO A 240 -15.77 -4.29 26.47
C PRO A 240 -14.57 -4.80 25.64
N LYS A 241 -13.55 -5.31 26.35
CA LYS A 241 -12.46 -6.08 25.75
C LYS A 241 -13.02 -7.24 24.92
N GLY A 242 -12.41 -7.51 23.76
CA GLY A 242 -12.83 -8.56 22.84
C GLY A 242 -13.88 -8.11 21.82
N THR A 243 -14.36 -6.86 21.89
CA THR A 243 -15.24 -6.31 20.85
C THR A 243 -14.51 -6.29 19.50
N VAL A 244 -15.16 -6.84 18.47
CA VAL A 244 -14.64 -6.87 17.10
C VAL A 244 -15.20 -5.69 16.33
N VAL A 245 -14.33 -4.83 15.81
CA VAL A 245 -14.72 -3.66 15.04
C VAL A 245 -14.66 -3.95 13.55
N LEU A 246 -15.58 -3.37 12.78
CA LEU A 246 -15.60 -3.40 11.33
C LEU A 246 -15.78 -1.97 10.83
N SER A 247 -14.77 -1.46 10.11
CA SER A 247 -14.86 -0.13 9.50
C SER A 247 -15.94 -0.13 8.41
N ARG A 248 -16.84 0.84 8.51
CA ARG A 248 -18.00 0.97 7.63
C ARG A 248 -17.91 2.11 6.63
N THR A 249 -16.98 3.06 6.77
CA THR A 249 -16.80 4.25 5.92
C THR A 249 -15.33 4.47 5.59
N ALA A 250 -15.01 5.04 4.42
CA ALA A 250 -13.67 5.43 3.91
C ALA A 250 -12.59 4.34 3.82
N SER A 251 -12.49 3.48 4.83
CA SER A 251 -11.60 2.32 4.97
C SER A 251 -12.45 1.06 5.24
N VAL A 252 -13.51 0.90 4.46
CA VAL A 252 -14.49 -0.19 4.61
C VAL A 252 -13.84 -1.57 4.57
N GLY A 253 -14.24 -2.44 5.51
CA GLY A 253 -13.81 -3.84 5.55
C GLY A 253 -12.56 -4.09 6.40
N PHE A 254 -11.87 -3.04 6.87
CA PHE A 254 -10.83 -3.24 7.88
C PHE A 254 -11.44 -3.60 9.24
N THR A 255 -10.82 -4.56 9.92
CA THR A 255 -11.32 -5.12 11.16
C THR A 255 -10.20 -5.35 12.17
N GLY A 256 -10.54 -5.24 13.46
CA GLY A 256 -9.63 -5.47 14.58
C GLY A 256 -10.40 -5.80 15.86
N ILE A 257 -9.67 -6.19 16.90
CA ILE A 257 -10.21 -6.60 18.19
C ILE A 257 -9.75 -5.61 19.25
N MET A 258 -10.66 -5.16 20.12
CA MET A 258 -10.32 -4.31 21.25
C MET A 258 -9.57 -5.12 22.34
N PRO A 259 -8.30 -4.79 22.66
CA PRO A 259 -7.56 -5.51 23.70
C PRO A 259 -7.93 -5.10 25.13
N ARG A 260 -8.68 -4.01 25.28
CA ARG A 260 -9.20 -3.42 26.52
C ARG A 260 -10.54 -2.75 26.25
N ALA A 261 -11.20 -2.21 27.27
CA ALA A 261 -12.41 -1.43 27.06
C ALA A 261 -12.08 -0.12 26.31
N MET A 262 -12.83 0.18 25.26
CA MET A 262 -12.57 1.32 24.35
C MET A 262 -13.88 1.82 23.71
N ALA A 263 -13.86 3.05 23.21
CA ALA A 263 -14.93 3.61 22.38
C ALA A 263 -14.48 3.72 20.92
N THR A 264 -15.41 3.93 20.00
CA THR A 264 -15.12 4.13 18.56
C THR A 264 -15.83 5.34 17.98
N SER A 265 -15.30 5.91 16.89
CA SER A 265 -16.02 6.90 16.09
C SER A 265 -17.20 6.27 15.33
N GLN A 266 -18.05 7.11 14.77
CA GLN A 266 -19.17 6.70 13.90
C GLN A 266 -18.76 5.96 12.60
N ASP A 267 -17.48 5.63 12.42
CA ASP A 267 -16.97 4.95 11.23
C ASP A 267 -16.90 3.44 11.40
N TYR A 268 -17.42 2.91 12.52
CA TYR A 268 -17.32 1.51 12.89
C TYR A 268 -18.67 0.91 13.27
N TRP A 269 -18.87 -0.32 12.82
CA TRP A 269 -19.78 -1.28 13.44
C TRP A 269 -18.98 -2.08 14.48
N ASN A 270 -19.53 -2.23 15.68
CA ASN A 270 -18.86 -2.90 16.79
C ASN A 270 -19.66 -4.15 17.17
N TRP A 271 -18.97 -5.28 17.32
CA TRP A 271 -19.60 -6.57 17.60
C TRP A 271 -19.09 -7.14 18.91
N VAL A 272 -19.97 -7.17 19.91
CA VAL A 272 -19.71 -7.83 21.19
C VAL A 272 -20.16 -9.29 21.06
N CYS A 273 -19.21 -10.21 21.02
CA CYS A 273 -19.50 -11.62 20.78
C CYS A 273 -20.16 -12.27 22.01
N GLY A 274 -21.19 -13.09 21.78
CA GLY A 274 -21.79 -13.95 22.80
C GLY A 274 -20.98 -15.23 23.05
N PRO A 275 -21.43 -16.11 23.95
CA PRO A 275 -20.67 -17.30 24.38
C PRO A 275 -20.45 -18.35 23.27
N GLN A 276 -21.18 -18.25 22.15
CA GLN A 276 -21.06 -19.16 21.02
C GLN A 276 -20.05 -18.70 19.96
N LEU A 277 -19.47 -17.51 20.10
CA LEU A 277 -18.61 -16.91 19.09
C LEU A 277 -17.32 -16.36 19.70
N CYS A 278 -16.19 -16.87 19.24
CA CYS A 278 -14.87 -16.37 19.58
C CYS A 278 -14.57 -15.07 18.80
N PRO A 279 -14.14 -13.97 19.45
CA PRO A 279 -13.76 -12.73 18.77
C PRO A 279 -12.68 -12.90 17.70
N GLU A 280 -11.66 -13.70 17.97
CA GLU A 280 -10.56 -13.98 17.03
C GLU A 280 -11.04 -14.77 15.80
N PHE A 281 -12.05 -15.63 15.99
CA PHE A 281 -12.69 -16.31 14.87
C PHE A 281 -13.51 -15.32 14.03
N LEU A 282 -14.33 -14.46 14.66
CA LEU A 282 -15.08 -13.42 13.94
C LEU A 282 -14.16 -12.46 13.18
N TRP A 283 -13.01 -12.11 13.75
CA TRP A 283 -11.99 -11.31 13.07
C TRP A 283 -11.48 -12.00 11.79
N ASN A 284 -11.24 -13.31 11.83
CA ASN A 284 -10.88 -14.08 10.63
C ASN A 284 -12.04 -14.19 9.64
N VAL A 285 -13.29 -14.31 10.11
CA VAL A 285 -14.49 -14.29 9.26
C VAL A 285 -14.57 -12.99 8.45
N PHE A 286 -14.46 -11.84 9.10
CA PHE A 286 -14.46 -10.56 8.39
C PHE A 286 -13.31 -10.40 7.40
N ARG A 287 -12.13 -10.99 7.67
CA ARG A 287 -11.03 -11.02 6.70
C ARG A 287 -11.34 -11.90 5.50
N ALA A 288 -12.04 -13.02 5.70
CA ALA A 288 -12.48 -13.91 4.63
C ALA A 288 -13.58 -13.27 3.76
N MET A 289 -14.45 -12.44 4.36
CA MET A 289 -15.57 -11.74 3.70
C MET A 289 -15.17 -10.46 2.96
N LYS A 290 -13.88 -10.21 2.72
CA LYS A 290 -13.40 -8.97 2.09
C LYS A 290 -14.06 -8.71 0.72
N SER A 291 -14.23 -9.75 -0.10
CA SER A 291 -14.92 -9.65 -1.40
C SER A 291 -16.38 -9.23 -1.25
N ASP A 292 -17.07 -9.73 -0.21
CA ASP A 292 -18.46 -9.43 0.04
C ASP A 292 -18.63 -7.95 0.42
N PHE A 293 -17.72 -7.44 1.26
CA PHE A 293 -17.66 -6.02 1.58
C PHE A 293 -17.29 -5.15 0.37
N ASP A 294 -16.43 -5.66 -0.54
CA ASP A 294 -16.11 -4.98 -1.79
C ASP A 294 -17.33 -4.87 -2.73
N SER A 295 -18.14 -5.92 -2.84
CA SER A 295 -19.39 -5.91 -3.60
C SER A 295 -20.44 -4.98 -3.01
N LEU A 296 -20.62 -4.95 -1.67
CA LEU A 296 -21.55 -4.04 -1.00
C LEU A 296 -21.22 -2.56 -1.27
N LYS A 297 -19.94 -2.23 -1.51
CA LYS A 297 -19.51 -0.86 -1.87
C LYS A 297 -19.81 -0.46 -3.31
N ALA A 298 -19.86 -1.42 -4.25
CA ALA A 298 -19.88 -1.13 -5.67
C ALA A 298 -21.15 -0.40 -6.13
N GLY A 299 -22.24 -0.50 -5.37
CA GLY A 299 -23.55 0.08 -5.70
C GLY A 299 -23.86 1.46 -5.10
N SER A 300 -22.95 2.10 -4.36
CA SER A 300 -23.24 3.38 -3.68
C SER A 300 -22.25 4.49 -4.03
N THR A 301 -22.76 5.70 -4.24
CA THR A 301 -21.97 6.94 -4.36
C THR A 301 -21.12 7.19 -3.10
N HIS A 302 -21.61 6.77 -1.93
CA HIS A 302 -20.86 6.75 -0.69
C HIS A 302 -20.49 5.31 -0.33
N LYS A 303 -19.21 4.97 -0.47
CA LYS A 303 -18.67 3.64 -0.13
C LYS A 303 -18.82 3.37 1.37
N THR A 304 -19.96 2.82 1.76
CA THR A 304 -20.38 2.61 3.15
C THR A 304 -21.11 1.28 3.31
N ILE A 305 -20.88 0.56 4.41
CA ILE A 305 -21.71 -0.58 4.83
C ILE A 305 -22.84 -0.02 5.70
N TYR A 306 -24.08 -0.07 5.22
CA TYR A 306 -25.23 0.45 5.95
C TYR A 306 -25.66 -0.51 7.06
N GLN A 307 -26.49 -0.01 7.99
CA GLN A 307 -26.94 -0.78 9.15
C GLN A 307 -27.69 -2.05 8.74
N ALA A 308 -28.53 -1.96 7.70
CA ALA A 308 -29.29 -3.09 7.19
C ALA A 308 -28.35 -4.21 6.69
N ASP A 309 -27.31 -3.85 5.93
CA ASP A 309 -26.31 -4.79 5.42
C ASP A 309 -25.53 -5.43 6.57
N ALA A 310 -25.02 -4.62 7.50
CA ALA A 310 -24.28 -5.09 8.67
C ALA A 310 -25.12 -6.03 9.55
N ALA A 311 -26.39 -5.69 9.78
CA ALA A 311 -27.32 -6.51 10.56
C ALA A 311 -27.74 -7.81 9.83
N ALA A 312 -27.67 -7.82 8.50
CA ALA A 312 -27.99 -8.98 7.67
C ALA A 312 -26.82 -9.95 7.49
N LEU A 313 -25.60 -9.58 7.92
CA LEU A 313 -24.42 -10.44 7.79
C LEU A 313 -24.65 -11.84 8.36
N GLN A 314 -24.25 -12.82 7.56
CA GLN A 314 -24.28 -14.24 7.92
C GLN A 314 -22.88 -14.79 7.94
N ILE A 315 -22.63 -15.68 8.90
CA ILE A 315 -21.31 -16.24 9.17
C ILE A 315 -21.41 -17.77 9.29
N PRO A 316 -20.32 -18.49 8.99
CA PRO A 316 -20.17 -19.87 9.44
C PRO A 316 -20.02 -19.87 10.96
N LEU A 317 -20.64 -20.84 11.61
CA LEU A 317 -20.60 -20.96 13.06
C LEU A 317 -20.36 -22.42 13.48
N PRO A 318 -19.09 -22.86 13.46
CA PRO A 318 -18.72 -24.14 14.02
C PRO A 318 -18.74 -24.12 15.55
N PRO A 319 -18.64 -25.28 16.23
CA PRO A 319 -18.46 -25.34 17.68
C PRO A 319 -17.28 -24.48 18.15
N VAL A 320 -17.38 -23.90 19.35
CA VAL A 320 -16.35 -22.97 19.88
C VAL A 320 -14.96 -23.59 19.93
N GLN A 321 -14.85 -24.88 20.24
CA GLN A 321 -13.58 -25.62 20.24
C GLN A 321 -12.96 -25.68 18.83
N THR A 322 -13.81 -25.83 17.80
CA THR A 322 -13.37 -25.81 16.39
C THR A 322 -12.97 -24.40 15.97
N GLN A 323 -13.71 -23.36 16.40
CA GLN A 323 -13.32 -21.97 16.16
C GLN A 323 -11.91 -21.68 16.71
N GLN A 324 -11.61 -22.12 17.93
CA GLN A 324 -10.29 -21.96 18.53
C GLN A 324 -9.21 -22.72 17.74
N ALA A 325 -9.47 -23.97 17.36
CA ALA A 325 -8.52 -24.75 16.55
C ALA A 325 -8.22 -24.08 15.19
N ILE A 326 -9.24 -23.49 14.56
CA ILE A 326 -9.08 -22.71 13.32
C ILE A 326 -8.21 -21.47 13.57
N VAL A 327 -8.45 -20.73 14.65
CA VAL A 327 -7.65 -19.56 15.01
C VAL A 327 -6.18 -19.95 15.22
N ASP A 328 -5.91 -21.00 16.00
CA ASP A 328 -4.55 -21.47 16.30
C ASP A 328 -3.83 -22.02 15.05
N HIS A 329 -4.58 -22.64 14.14
CA HIS A 329 -4.07 -23.07 12.85
C HIS A 329 -3.70 -21.86 11.96
N LEU A 330 -4.63 -20.91 11.81
CA LEU A 330 -4.43 -19.71 11.00
C LEU A 330 -3.30 -18.84 11.53
N ASP A 331 -3.11 -18.75 12.85
CA ASP A 331 -2.00 -18.00 13.43
C ASP A 331 -0.65 -18.57 13.02
N ARG A 332 -0.51 -19.89 13.02
CA ARG A 332 0.73 -20.56 12.61
C ARG A 332 0.97 -20.45 11.10
N GLU A 333 -0.06 -20.68 10.30
CA GLU A 333 0.08 -20.69 8.84
C GLU A 333 0.25 -19.27 8.27
N THR A 334 -0.54 -18.30 8.73
CA THR A 334 -0.41 -16.92 8.26
C THR A 334 0.87 -16.26 8.75
N ALA A 335 1.39 -16.59 9.94
CA ALA A 335 2.68 -16.08 10.39
C ALA A 335 3.84 -16.46 9.47
N LYS A 336 3.85 -17.69 8.93
CA LYS A 336 4.87 -18.13 7.98
C LYS A 336 4.79 -17.32 6.67
N ILE A 337 3.59 -17.11 6.16
CA ILE A 337 3.37 -16.35 4.93
C ILE A 337 3.73 -14.87 5.15
N ASP A 338 3.33 -14.30 6.27
CA ASP A 338 3.61 -12.91 6.64
C ASP A 338 5.14 -12.67 6.76
N ALA A 339 5.89 -13.63 7.30
CA ALA A 339 7.35 -13.58 7.34
C ALA A 339 7.99 -13.63 5.94
N LEU A 340 7.42 -14.38 4.99
CA LEU A 340 7.89 -14.42 3.61
C LEU A 340 7.58 -13.12 2.87
N ILE A 341 6.39 -12.55 3.08
CA ILE A 341 6.00 -11.24 2.55
C ILE A 341 6.99 -10.17 3.01
N ALA A 342 7.25 -10.08 4.32
CA ALA A 342 8.19 -9.09 4.87
C ALA A 342 9.62 -9.25 4.31
N LYS A 343 10.08 -10.50 4.10
CA LYS A 343 11.38 -10.76 3.46
C LYS A 343 11.43 -10.29 2.00
N ALA A 344 10.36 -10.54 1.24
CA ALA A 344 10.27 -10.13 -0.16
C ALA A 344 10.18 -8.60 -0.30
N GLU A 345 9.40 -7.93 0.55
CA GLU A 345 9.32 -6.45 0.60
C GLU A 345 10.69 -5.83 0.93
N ARG A 346 11.37 -6.35 1.96
CA ARG A 346 12.72 -5.90 2.33
C ARG A 346 13.75 -6.16 1.22
N PHE A 347 13.65 -7.28 0.51
CA PHE A 347 14.52 -7.55 -0.62
C PHE A 347 14.32 -6.49 -1.72
N ILE A 348 13.07 -6.16 -2.04
CA ILE A 348 12.76 -5.14 -3.06
C ILE A 348 13.37 -3.80 -2.68
N GLU A 349 13.19 -3.38 -1.43
CA GLU A 349 13.77 -2.14 -0.90
C GLU A 349 15.30 -2.11 -1.05
N LEU A 350 15.99 -3.12 -0.53
CA LEU A 350 17.45 -3.22 -0.62
C LEU A 350 17.95 -3.32 -2.06
N ALA A 351 17.21 -3.98 -2.95
CA ALA A 351 17.54 -4.06 -4.36
C ALA A 351 17.42 -2.70 -5.06
N GLN A 352 16.40 -1.90 -4.71
CA GLN A 352 16.23 -0.54 -5.21
C GLN A 352 17.34 0.40 -4.71
N GLU A 353 17.70 0.31 -3.43
CA GLU A 353 18.83 1.06 -2.85
C GLU A 353 20.15 0.69 -3.53
N ARG A 354 20.44 -0.61 -3.67
CA ARG A 354 21.63 -1.10 -4.37
C ARG A 354 21.69 -0.60 -5.80
N ARG A 355 20.55 -0.59 -6.51
CA ARG A 355 20.47 -0.09 -7.89
C ARG A 355 20.86 1.40 -7.96
N ALA A 356 20.32 2.23 -7.08
CA ALA A 356 20.63 3.65 -7.03
C ALA A 356 22.10 3.90 -6.66
N ALA A 357 22.60 3.21 -5.64
CA ALA A 357 24.00 3.32 -5.20
C ALA A 357 24.98 2.88 -6.31
N LEU A 358 24.66 1.79 -7.03
CA LEU A 358 25.49 1.30 -8.13
C LEU A 358 25.57 2.33 -9.27
N ILE A 359 24.44 2.92 -9.65
CA ILE A 359 24.39 3.98 -10.67
C ILE A 359 25.26 5.15 -10.22
N THR A 360 25.04 5.67 -9.00
CA THR A 360 25.81 6.81 -8.48
C THR A 360 27.30 6.50 -8.45
N ALA A 361 27.72 5.36 -7.91
CA ALA A 361 29.12 5.02 -7.80
C ALA A 361 29.80 4.89 -9.18
N ALA A 362 29.10 4.30 -10.16
CA ALA A 362 29.62 4.11 -11.51
C ALA A 362 29.79 5.44 -12.26
N VAL A 363 28.82 6.36 -12.16
CA VAL A 363 28.84 7.66 -12.88
C VAL A 363 29.57 8.77 -12.13
N THR A 364 30.07 8.49 -10.92
CA THR A 364 30.97 9.40 -10.17
C THR A 364 32.40 8.87 -10.08
N GLY A 365 32.70 7.75 -10.74
CA GLY A 365 34.03 7.15 -10.77
C GLY A 365 34.48 6.53 -9.44
N GLN A 366 33.55 6.25 -8.53
CA GLN A 366 33.84 5.66 -7.21
C GLN A 366 34.08 4.15 -7.25
N ILE A 367 33.76 3.50 -8.37
CA ILE A 367 34.04 2.08 -8.60
C ILE A 367 34.77 1.88 -9.93
N GLU A 368 35.66 0.91 -9.94
CA GLU A 368 36.25 0.43 -11.19
C GLU A 368 35.25 -0.44 -11.94
N ILE A 369 35.08 -0.18 -13.22
CA ILE A 369 34.21 -0.97 -14.09
C ILE A 369 35.01 -2.17 -14.61
N PRO A 370 34.54 -3.42 -14.33
CA PRO A 370 35.19 -4.62 -14.86
C PRO A 370 35.33 -4.55 -16.38
N THR A 371 36.45 -5.06 -16.88
CA THR A 371 36.79 -5.01 -18.31
C THR A 371 35.87 -5.87 -19.16
#